data_AF-A0A7M7LM42-F1
#
_entry.id   AF-A0A7M7LM42-F1
#
_cell.length_a   1.000
_cell.length_b   1.000
_cell.length_c   1.000
_cell.angle_alpha   90.00
_cell.angle_beta   90.00
_cell.angle_gamma   90.00
#
_symmetry.space_group_name_H-M   'P 1'
#
loop_
_entity.id
_entity.type
_entity.pdbx_description
1 polymer ?
#
loop_
_entity_poly.entity_id
_entity_poly.type
_entity_poly.pdbx_seq_one_letter_code
_entity_poly.pdbx_strand_id
1 'polypeptide(L)' 'MTIEGKSLTLEDGVFGMALSPVTNNLYYSPLSSHGLYYINTESFMKSQYGKNNVQYSGVEDIYPIIR' A
#
# COMPACT_ATOMS: atom_id res chain seq x y z
N MET A 1 -7.82 -12.28 -3.81
CA MET A 1 -9.06 -11.47 -3.69
C MET A 1 -10.26 -12.35 -4.03
N THR A 2 -11.42 -12.13 -3.39
CA THR A 2 -12.68 -12.81 -3.75
C THR A 2 -13.65 -11.78 -4.33
N ILE A 3 -14.11 -12.01 -5.57
CA ILE A 3 -15.10 -11.16 -6.25
C ILE A 3 -16.28 -12.06 -6.59
N GLU A 4 -17.48 -11.70 -6.12
CA GLU A 4 -18.71 -12.47 -6.37
C GLU A 4 -18.58 -13.97 -6.03
N GLY A 5 -17.89 -14.28 -4.93
CA GLY A 5 -17.67 -15.66 -4.48
C GLY A 5 -16.62 -16.46 -5.26
N LYS A 6 -15.98 -15.85 -6.28
CA LYS A 6 -14.86 -16.46 -7.01
C LYS A 6 -13.53 -15.94 -6.48
N SER A 7 -12.65 -16.87 -6.10
CA SER A 7 -11.28 -16.54 -5.73
C SER A 7 -10.45 -16.31 -6.98
N LEU A 8 -9.88 -15.11 -7.10
CA LEU A 8 -8.97 -14.75 -8.18
C LEU A 8 -7.58 -14.48 -7.57
N THR A 9 -6.58 -15.16 -8.13
CA THR A 9 -5.18 -14.83 -7.88
C THR A 9 -4.83 -13.66 -8.79
N LEU A 10 -4.82 -12.47 -8.22
CA LEU A 10 -4.38 -11.26 -8.89
C LEU A 10 -2.93 -11.00 -8.48
N GLU A 11 -2.02 -10.96 -9.44
CA GLU A 11 -0.65 -10.48 -9.22
C GLU A 11 -0.57 -8.94 -9.19
N ASP A 12 -1.71 -8.26 -9.16
CA ASP A 12 -1.76 -6.80 -9.12
C ASP A 12 -1.21 -6.25 -7.80
N GLY A 13 -0.48 -5.15 -7.94
CA GLY A 13 0.19 -4.43 -6.86
C GLY A 13 -0.72 -3.44 -6.15
N VAL A 14 -0.35 -2.15 -6.17
CA VAL A 14 -1.00 -1.06 -5.43
C VAL A 14 -2.46 -0.86 -5.87
N PHE A 15 -3.38 -0.83 -4.91
CA PHE A 15 -4.79 -0.54 -5.15
C PHE A 15 -5.40 0.32 -4.03
N GLY A 16 -6.56 0.93 -4.31
CA GLY A 16 -7.35 1.66 -3.30
C GLY A 16 -6.60 2.83 -2.67
N MET A 17 -6.14 3.79 -3.49
CA MET A 17 -5.38 4.93 -2.99
C MET A 17 -6.27 6.03 -2.39
N ALA A 18 -5.89 6.55 -1.23
CA ALA A 18 -6.55 7.69 -0.57
C ALA A 18 -5.53 8.64 0.06
N LEU A 19 -5.59 9.93 -0.30
CA LEU A 19 -4.71 10.96 0.23
C LEU A 19 -5.37 11.65 1.43
N SER A 20 -4.67 11.66 2.57
CA SER A 20 -5.09 12.43 3.74
C SER A 20 -4.74 13.92 3.57
N PRO A 21 -5.72 14.83 3.62
CA PRO A 21 -5.47 16.27 3.52
C PRO A 21 -4.83 16.86 4.78
N VAL A 22 -4.81 16.11 5.89
CA VAL A 22 -4.29 16.57 7.19
C VAL A 22 -2.84 16.14 7.40
N THR A 23 -2.48 14.92 6.97
CA THR A 23 -1.19 14.30 7.28
C THR A 23 -0.26 14.16 6.08
N ASN A 24 -0.71 14.52 4.88
CA ASN A 24 0.03 14.29 3.62
C ASN A 24 0.43 12.82 3.41
N ASN A 25 -0.30 11.88 4.00
CA ASN A 25 -0.07 10.45 3.77
C ASN A 25 -0.99 9.97 2.65
N LEU A 26 -0.39 9.33 1.64
CA LEU A 26 -1.08 8.57 0.62
C LEU A 26 -1.17 7.11 1.10
N TYR A 27 -2.38 6.70 1.48
CA TYR A 27 -2.68 5.33 1.90
C TYR A 27 -2.99 4.45 0.69
N TYR A 28 -2.67 3.16 0.79
CA TYR A 28 -3.00 2.14 -0.21
C TYR A 28 -3.06 0.73 0.40
N SER A 29 -3.74 -0.18 -0.29
CA SER A 29 -3.79 -1.61 0.05
C SER A 29 -3.54 -2.42 -1.21
N PRO A 30 -2.49 -3.24 -1.27
CA PRO A 30 -2.27 -4.13 -2.41
C PRO A 30 -3.44 -5.12 -2.59
N LEU A 31 -3.80 -5.47 -3.81
CA LEU A 31 -4.88 -6.45 -4.07
C LEU A 31 -4.55 -7.87 -3.59
N SER A 32 -3.26 -8.18 -3.54
CA SER A 32 -2.71 -9.44 -3.06
C SER A 32 -2.46 -9.48 -1.55
N SER A 33 -2.75 -8.40 -0.82
CA SER A 33 -2.52 -8.29 0.63
C SER A 33 -3.77 -7.81 1.37
N HIS A 34 -3.84 -8.10 2.65
CA HIS A 34 -4.81 -7.50 3.58
C HIS A 34 -4.21 -6.31 4.37
N GLY A 35 -2.95 -5.97 4.12
CA GLY A 35 -2.25 -4.89 4.79
C GLY A 35 -2.63 -3.50 4.29
N LEU A 36 -2.63 -2.53 5.21
CA LEU A 36 -2.76 -1.11 4.90
C LEU A 36 -1.40 -0.43 5.00
N TYR A 37 -1.00 0.21 3.91
CA TYR A 37 0.30 0.84 3.75
C TYR A 37 0.12 2.34 3.51
N TYR A 38 1.15 3.12 3.79
CA TYR A 38 1.17 4.53 3.45
C TYR A 38 2.57 5.04 3.11
N ILE A 39 2.57 6.14 2.36
CA ILE A 39 3.76 6.92 2.03
C ILE A 39 3.49 8.39 2.31
N ASN A 40 4.43 9.07 2.97
CA ASN A 40 4.32 10.50 3.21
C ASN A 40 4.74 11.28 1.97
N THR A 41 3.82 12.07 1.40
CA THR A 41 3.98 12.73 0.11
C THR A 41 4.93 13.92 0.15
N GLU A 42 5.29 14.45 1.32
CA GLU A 42 6.30 15.52 1.43
C GLU A 42 7.66 15.04 0.92
N SER A 43 7.92 13.74 1.05
CA SER A 43 9.12 13.08 0.52
C SER A 43 9.22 13.22 -1.00
N PHE A 44 8.10 13.34 -1.72
CA PHE A 44 8.07 13.56 -3.17
C PHE A 44 8.31 15.03 -3.56
N MET A 45 7.98 15.96 -2.66
CA MET A 45 8.07 17.40 -2.90
C MET A 45 9.49 17.94 -2.68
N LYS A 46 10.33 17.19 -1.94
CA LYS A 46 11.73 17.54 -1.68
C LYS A 46 12.61 16.96 -2.78
N SER A 47 13.02 17.79 -3.74
CA SER A 47 13.91 17.42 -4.88
C SER A 47 15.29 16.85 -4.50
N GLN A 48 15.58 16.74 -3.20
CA GLN A 48 16.85 16.32 -2.62
C GLN A 48 16.95 14.79 -2.48
N TYR A 49 15.85 14.05 -2.60
CA TYR A 49 15.90 12.61 -2.86
C TYR A 49 16.02 12.40 -4.37
N GLY A 50 17.27 12.30 -4.86
CA GLY A 50 17.53 11.82 -6.21
C GLY A 50 16.70 10.57 -6.50
N LYS A 51 16.11 10.51 -7.70
CA LYS A 51 15.19 9.48 -8.20
C LYS A 51 15.29 8.18 -7.38
N ASN A 52 14.27 7.88 -6.56
CA ASN A 52 13.93 6.56 -6.00
C ASN A 52 14.17 6.28 -4.49
N ASN A 53 14.61 7.24 -3.66
CA ASN A 53 14.79 6.99 -2.22
C ASN A 53 13.60 7.43 -1.34
N VAL A 54 12.40 6.94 -1.64
CA VAL A 54 11.21 7.27 -0.82
C VAL A 54 10.93 6.16 0.19
N GLN A 55 10.88 6.51 1.48
CA GLN A 55 10.51 5.59 2.56
C GLN A 55 8.99 5.41 2.62
N TYR A 56 8.55 4.16 2.81
CA TYR A 56 7.15 3.79 3.03
C TYR A 56 7.02 2.99 4.33
N SER A 57 5.81 2.95 4.89
CA SER A 57 5.51 2.20 6.12
C SER A 57 4.20 1.44 5.95
N GLY A 58 4.10 0.25 6.55
CA GLY A 58 2.94 -0.61 6.44
C GLY A 58 2.65 -1.38 7.72
N VAL A 59 1.39 -1.74 7.89
CA VAL A 59 0.94 -2.67 8.94
C VAL A 59 0.34 -3.87 8.24
N GLU A 60 0.88 -5.06 8.54
CA GLU A 60 0.47 -6.33 7.96
C GLU A 60 -0.10 -7.24 9.04
N ASP A 61 -1.31 -7.76 8.83
CA ASP A 61 -1.88 -8.83 9.66
C ASP A 61 -1.30 -10.17 9.19
N ILE A 62 -0.28 -10.68 9.90
CA ILE A 62 0.31 -11.99 9.62
C ILE A 62 -0.56 -13.08 10.26
N TYR A 63 -1.42 -13.73 9.46
CA TYR A 63 -1.99 -15.02 9.86
C TYR A 63 -1.00 -16.15 9.47
N PRO A 64 -0.67 -17.08 10.39
CA PRO A 64 0.18 -18.21 10.04
C PRO A 64 -0.55 -19.10 9.03
N ILE A 65 0.12 -19.41 7.92
CA ILE A 65 -0.33 -20.44 6.98
C ILE A 65 -0.19 -21.78 7.71
N ILE A 66 -1.31 -22.36 8.14
CA ILE A 66 -1.37 -23.76 8.57
C ILE A 66 -1.23 -24.60 7.29
N ARG A 67 -0.09 -25.28 7.12
CA ARG A 67 0.14 -26.26 6.05
C ARG A 67 -0.64 -27.54 6.33
#